data_AF-A0A064CTY2-F1
#
_entry.id   AF-A0A064CTY2-F1
#
_cell.length_a   1.000
_cell.length_b   1.000
_cell.length_c   1.000
_cell.angle_alpha   90.00
_cell.angle_beta   90.00
_cell.angle_gamma   90.00
#
_symmetry.space_group_name_H-M   'P 1'
#
loop_
_entity.id
_entity.type
_entity.pdbx_description
1 polymer ?
#
loop_
_entity_poly.entity_id
_entity_poly.type
_entity_poly.pdbx_seq_one_letter_code
_entity_poly.pdbx_strand_id
1 'polypeptide(L)' 'MYVCLCAGATSATVTDAVARGACTSKQVAAACGAGGDCGRCRRTVRAIIEQHFASVGDTARAS' A
#
# COMPACT_ATOMS: atom_id res chain seq x y z
N MET A 1 5.25 -8.85 -7.41
CA MET A 1 4.24 -9.92 -7.28
C MET A 1 2.83 -9.31 -7.24
N TYR A 2 1.77 -10.06 -7.56
CA TYR A 2 0.40 -9.57 -7.35
C TYR A 2 0.06 -9.49 -5.86
N VAL A 3 -0.52 -8.37 -5.46
CA VAL A 3 -1.04 -8.14 -4.10
C VAL A 3 -2.56 -8.34 -4.09
N CYS A 4 -3.28 -7.84 -5.10
CA CYS A 4 -4.73 -7.97 -5.23
C CYS A 4 -5.10 -8.63 -6.55
N LEU A 5 -5.75 -9.80 -6.49
CA LEU A 5 -6.21 -10.51 -7.70
C LEU A 5 -7.47 -9.89 -8.31
N CYS A 6 -8.38 -9.32 -7.49
CA CYS A 6 -9.60 -8.70 -8.01
C CYS A 6 -9.33 -7.48 -8.90
N ALA A 7 -8.32 -6.68 -8.53
CA ALA A 7 -7.96 -5.45 -9.24
C ALA A 7 -6.71 -5.59 -10.11
N GLY A 8 -6.08 -6.78 -10.16
CA GLY A 8 -4.79 -6.97 -10.83
C GLY A 8 -3.66 -6.08 -10.27
N ALA A 9 -3.75 -5.65 -9.01
CA ALA A 9 -2.77 -4.73 -8.42
C ALA A 9 -1.51 -5.47 -7.98
N THR A 10 -0.34 -4.96 -8.38
CA THR A 10 0.97 -5.52 -8.01
C THR A 10 1.55 -4.84 -6.76
N SER A 11 2.59 -5.43 -6.19
CA SER A 11 3.38 -4.81 -5.12
C SER A 11 3.90 -3.43 -5.54
N ALA A 12 4.38 -3.28 -6.78
CA ALA A 12 4.83 -1.99 -7.31
C ALA A 12 3.69 -0.97 -7.35
N THR A 13 2.51 -1.35 -7.85
CA THR A 13 1.32 -0.49 -7.90
C THR A 13 0.87 -0.01 -6.51
N VAL A 14 0.91 -0.91 -5.51
CA VAL A 14 0.52 -0.56 -4.13
C VAL A 14 1.57 0.33 -3.48
N THR A 15 2.86 -0.01 -3.60
CA THR A 15 3.95 0.81 -3.05
C THR A 15 3.98 2.20 -3.67
N ASP A 16 3.74 2.33 -4.97
CA ASP A 16 3.67 3.60 -5.69
C ASP A 16 2.49 4.48 -5.23
N ALA A 17 1.31 3.88 -4.96
CA ALA A 17 0.20 4.60 -4.34
C ALA A 17 0.55 5.13 -2.94
N VAL A 18 1.25 4.32 -2.14
CA VAL A 18 1.71 4.72 -0.79
C VAL A 18 2.77 5.82 -0.88
N ALA A 19 3.73 5.71 -1.80
CA ALA A 19 4.77 6.72 -2.03
C ALA A 19 4.20 8.08 -2.49
N ARG A 20 3.05 8.07 -3.18
CA ARG A 20 2.27 9.29 -3.49
C ARG A 20 1.43 9.82 -2.32
N GLY A 21 1.52 9.21 -1.15
CA GLY A 21 0.88 9.70 0.08
C GLY A 21 -0.36 8.93 0.52
N ALA A 22 -0.71 7.79 -0.09
CA ALA A 22 -1.78 6.95 0.45
C ALA A 22 -1.35 6.35 1.80
N CYS A 23 -1.98 6.80 2.89
CA CYS A 23 -1.68 6.38 4.26
C CYS A 23 -2.73 5.42 4.85
N THR A 24 -3.78 5.10 4.09
CA THR A 24 -4.84 4.17 4.52
C THR A 24 -5.19 3.17 3.42
N SER A 25 -5.69 2.00 3.82
CA SER A 25 -6.19 0.99 2.87
C SER A 25 -7.33 1.54 1.98
N LYS A 26 -8.14 2.47 2.49
CA LYS A 26 -9.18 3.16 1.71
C LYS A 26 -8.59 4.04 0.62
N GLN A 27 -7.54 4.80 0.91
CA GLN A 27 -6.84 5.62 -0.09
C GLN A 27 -6.12 4.75 -1.12
N VAL A 28 -5.50 3.64 -0.70
CA VAL A 28 -4.91 2.68 -1.65
C VAL A 28 -5.99 2.09 -2.57
N ALA A 29 -7.14 1.70 -2.03
CA ALA A 29 -8.26 1.22 -2.84
C ALA A 29 -8.78 2.29 -3.81
N ALA A 30 -8.85 3.55 -3.39
CA ALA A 30 -9.21 4.65 -4.28
C ALA A 30 -8.18 4.91 -5.39
N ALA A 31 -6.89 4.70 -5.11
CA ALA A 31 -5.80 4.95 -6.06
C ALA A 31 -5.61 3.81 -7.09
N CYS A 32 -5.77 2.55 -6.70
CA CYS A 32 -5.47 1.41 -7.58
C CYS A 32 -6.41 0.19 -7.42
N GLY A 33 -7.52 0.33 -6.70
CA GLY A 33 -8.51 -0.73 -6.50
C GLY A 33 -8.12 -1.80 -5.47
N ALA A 34 -6.85 -1.89 -5.04
CA ALA A 34 -6.39 -2.91 -4.10
C ALA A 34 -7.11 -2.78 -2.74
N GLY A 35 -7.82 -3.85 -2.35
CA GLY A 35 -8.56 -3.91 -1.07
C GLY A 35 -10.00 -3.41 -1.14
N GLY A 36 -10.44 -2.89 -2.29
CA GLY A 36 -11.81 -2.37 -2.48
C GLY A 36 -12.89 -3.44 -2.59
N ASP A 37 -12.54 -4.64 -3.05
CA ASP A 37 -13.49 -5.73 -3.34
C ASP A 37 -13.46 -6.83 -2.24
N CYS A 38 -13.05 -8.07 -2.54
CA CYS A 38 -13.14 -9.21 -1.61
C CYS A 38 -12.29 -9.10 -0.33
N GLY A 39 -11.43 -8.10 -0.23
CA GLY A 39 -10.68 -7.77 0.99
C GLY A 39 -9.51 -8.68 1.36
N ARG A 40 -9.28 -9.82 0.67
CA ARG A 40 -8.21 -10.79 1.01
C ARG A 40 -6.81 -10.17 1.07
N CYS A 41 -6.54 -9.16 0.23
CA CYS A 41 -5.27 -8.46 0.18
C CYS A 41 -5.11 -7.34 1.22
N ARG A 42 -6.14 -7.00 2.01
CA ARG A 42 -6.12 -5.83 2.92
C ARG A 42 -5.01 -5.90 3.97
N ARG A 43 -4.70 -7.10 4.48
CA ARG A 43 -3.58 -7.30 5.42
C ARG A 43 -2.23 -6.98 4.77
N THR A 44 -2.01 -7.46 3.54
CA THR A 44 -0.79 -7.17 2.77
C THR A 44 -0.68 -5.70 2.43
N VAL A 45 -1.76 -5.05 2.00
CA VAL A 45 -1.79 -3.60 1.75
C VAL A 45 -1.42 -2.81 3.02
N ARG A 46 -1.99 -3.19 4.17
CA ARG A 46 -1.67 -2.55 5.45
C ARG A 46 -0.21 -2.72 5.84
N ALA A 47 0.36 -3.91 5.64
CA ALA A 47 1.78 -4.13 5.91
C ALA A 47 2.68 -3.25 5.03
N ILE A 48 2.36 -3.07 3.75
CA ILE A 48 3.11 -2.18 2.84
C ILE A 48 3.05 -0.71 3.32
N ILE A 49 1.87 -0.25 3.76
CA ILE A 49 1.70 1.09 4.35
C ILE A 49 2.58 1.23 5.59
N GLU A 50 2.46 0.31 6.55
CA GLU A 50 3.21 0.35 7.82
C GLU A 50 4.72 0.33 7.57
N GLN A 51 5.21 -0.53 6.67
CA GLN A 51 6.63 -0.60 6.30
C GLN A 51 7.14 0.70 5.68
N HIS A 52 6.37 1.31 4.78
CA HIS A 52 6.76 2.58 4.16
C HIS A 52 6.92 3.68 5.22
N PHE A 53 5.92 3.88 6.07
CA PHE A 53 5.97 4.96 7.07
C PHE A 53 6.93 4.68 8.24
N ALA A 54 7.18 3.41 8.59
CA ALA A 54 8.27 3.05 9.49
C ALA A 54 9.62 3.47 8.91
N SER A 55 9.88 3.14 7.63
CA SER A 55 11.14 3.50 6.95
C SER A 55 11.34 5.00 6.73
N VAL A 56 10.26 5.76 6.49
CA VAL A 56 10.32 7.23 6.38
C VAL A 56 10.71 7.85 7.72
N GLY A 57 10.18 7.32 8.83
CA GLY A 57 10.55 7.76 10.17
C GLY A 57 12.02 7.49 10.51
N ASP A 58 12.59 6.42 9.98
CA ASP A 58 14.01 6.09 10.16
C ASP A 58 14.91 6.95 9.27
N THR A 59 14.49 7.23 8.03
CA THR A 59 15.24 8.10 7.10
C THR A 59 15.32 9.54 7.61
N ALA A 60 14.23 10.05 8.20
CA ALA A 60 14.21 11.38 8.81
C ALA A 60 15.09 11.50 10.07
N ARG A 61 15.44 10.38 10.71
CA ARG A 61 16.36 10.34 11.87
C ARG A 61 17.83 10.14 11.48
N ALA A 62 18.07 9.68 10.25
CA ALA A 62 19.41 9.46 9.71
C ALA A 62 19.94 10.68 8.93
N SER A 63 19.15 11.75 8.79
CA SER A 63 19.50 13.02 8.15
C SER A 63 19.61 14.12 9.20
#